data_AF-A0A7W1SML9-F1
#
_entry.id   AF-A0A7W1SML9-F1
#
_cell.length_a   1.000
_cell.length_b   1.000
_cell.length_c   1.000
_cell.angle_alpha   90.00
_cell.angle_beta   90.00
_cell.angle_gamma   90.00
#
_symmetry.space_group_name_H-M   'P 1'
#
loop_
_entity.id
_entity.type
_entity.pdbx_description
1 polymer ?
#
loop_
_entity_poly.entity_id
_entity_poly.type
_entity_poly.pdbx_seq_one_letter_code
_entity_poly.pdbx_strand_id
1 'polypeptide(L)' 'MLKRIIELSVNHRLLVLLGTLALILAGAWAAVKTPVDAVPDLSDVQVIVMTEWPGQAPELVEDQVTYPLSNEMLKV' A
#
# COMPACT_ATOMS: atom_id res chain seq x y z
N MET A 1 2.24 -28.10 27.03
CA MET A 1 1.55 -26.97 26.35
C MET A 1 0.87 -27.43 25.07
N LEU A 2 1.60 -27.92 24.06
CA LEU A 2 1.03 -28.47 22.81
C LEU A 2 -0.07 -29.54 23.02
N LYS A 3 0.19 -30.54 23.87
CA LYS A 3 -0.83 -31.54 24.24
C LYS A 3 -2.14 -30.91 24.73
N ARG A 4 -2.05 -29.86 25.54
CA ARG A 4 -3.22 -29.17 26.11
C ARG A 4 -4.01 -28.42 25.04
N ILE A 5 -3.34 -27.85 24.04
CA ILE A 5 -4.02 -27.21 22.89
C ILE A 5 -4.73 -28.27 22.04
N ILE A 6 -4.06 -29.39 21.75
CA ILE A 6 -4.64 -30.49 20.98
C ILE A 6 -5.86 -31.07 21.69
N GLU A 7 -5.76 -31.35 22.99
CA GLU A 7 -6.89 -31.82 23.81
C GLU A 7 -8.05 -30.83 23.80
N LEU A 8 -7.77 -29.52 23.90
CA LEU A 8 -8.80 -28.49 23.88
C LEU A 8 -9.48 -28.40 22.51
N SER A 9 -8.71 -28.53 21.42
CA SER A 9 -9.24 -28.59 20.04
C SER A 9 -10.10 -29.82 19.79
N VAL A 10 -9.71 -30.99 20.29
CA VAL A 10 -10.48 -32.24 20.15
C VAL A 10 -11.76 -32.19 20.98
N ASN A 11 -11.69 -31.70 22.22
CA ASN A 11 -12.85 -31.57 23.10
C ASN A 11 -13.88 -30.56 22.57
N HIS A 12 -13.43 -29.48 21.92
CA HIS A 12 -14.28 -28.44 21.34
C HIS A 12 -14.36 -28.53 19.82
N ARG A 13 -14.46 -29.75 19.27
CA ARG A 13 -14.48 -30.01 17.82
C ARG A 13 -15.49 -29.14 17.04
N LEU A 14 -16.65 -28.83 17.64
CA LEU A 14 -17.66 -27.99 17.00
C LEU A 14 -17.21 -26.54 16.85
N LEU A 15 -16.55 -25.97 17.87
CA LEU A 15 -15.98 -24.62 17.79
C LEU A 15 -14.84 -24.57 16.77
N VAL A 16 -14.00 -25.61 16.72
CA VAL A 16 -12.94 -25.71 15.72
C VAL A 16 -13.53 -25.74 14.31
N LEU A 17 -14.54 -26.60 14.07
CA LEU A 17 -15.20 -26.69 12.76
C LEU A 17 -15.88 -25.38 12.33
N LEU A 18 -16.59 -24.71 13.24
CA LEU A 18 -17.20 -23.41 12.95
C LEU A 18 -16.14 -22.35 12.67
N GLY A 19 -15.04 -22.33 13.44
CA GLY A 19 -13.92 -21.43 13.19
C GLY A 19 -13.26 -21.67 11.84
N THR A 20 -13.06 -22.93 11.46
CA THR A 20 -12.55 -23.31 10.14
C THR A 20 -13.50 -22.88 9.03
N LEU A 21 -14.81 -23.09 9.18
CA LEU A 21 -15.81 -22.67 8.21
C LEU A 21 -15.82 -21.15 8.04
N ALA A 22 -15.78 -20.40 9.14
CA ALA A 22 -15.70 -18.94 9.12
C ALA A 22 -14.44 -18.45 8.40
N LEU A 23 -13.28 -19.09 8.65
CA LEU A 23 -12.03 -18.78 7.96
C LEU A 23 -12.11 -19.06 6.45
N ILE A 24 -12.73 -20.17 6.05
CA ILE A 24 -12.93 -20.50 4.63
C ILE A 24 -13.81 -19.44 3.96
N LEU A 25 -14.94 -19.07 4.58
CA LEU A 25 -15.85 -18.06 4.04
C LEU A 25 -15.17 -16.68 3.94
N ALA A 26 -14.45 -16.26 4.98
CA ALA A 26 -13.71 -15.01 4.97
C ALA A 26 -12.59 -15.02 3.91
N GLY A 27 -11.85 -16.13 3.80
CA GLY A 27 -10.79 -16.31 2.81
C GLY A 27 -11.32 -16.32 1.38
N ALA A 28 -12.46 -16.99 1.11
CA ALA A 28 -13.10 -16.98 -0.19
C ALA A 28 -13.60 -15.59 -0.57
N TRP A 29 -14.22 -14.88 0.39
CA TRP A 29 -14.66 -13.50 0.19
C TRP A 29 -13.48 -12.56 -0.10
N ALA A 30 -12.38 -12.69 0.64
CA ALA A 30 -11.16 -11.94 0.38
C ALA A 30 -10.58 -12.27 -1.00
N ALA A 31 -10.43 -13.56 -1.35
CA ALA A 31 -9.87 -13.98 -2.63
C ALA A 31 -10.65 -13.42 -3.84
N VAL A 32 -11.98 -13.33 -3.74
CA VAL A 32 -12.83 -12.76 -4.80
C VAL A 32 -12.76 -11.23 -4.84
N LYS A 33 -12.53 -10.56 -3.71
CA LYS A 33 -12.52 -9.09 -3.61
C LYS A 33 -11.15 -8.45 -3.67
N THR A 34 -10.07 -9.22 -3.52
CA THR A 34 -8.72 -8.68 -3.62
C THR A 34 -8.51 -8.14 -5.03
N PRO A 35 -8.16 -6.85 -5.20
CA PRO A 35 -7.85 -6.30 -6.50
C PRO A 35 -6.64 -7.02 -7.10
N VAL A 36 -6.72 -7.32 -8.38
CA VAL A 36 -5.66 -8.00 -9.11
C VAL A 36 -5.20 -7.12 -10.26
N ASP A 37 -3.90 -6.91 -10.34
CA ASP A 37 -3.24 -6.22 -11.44
C ASP A 37 -2.46 -7.21 -12.30
N ALA A 38 -2.28 -6.88 -13.58
CA ALA A 38 -1.61 -7.75 -14.53
C ALA A 38 -0.11 -7.90 -14.24
N VAL A 39 0.51 -6.89 -13.62
CA VAL A 39 1.93 -6.81 -13.28
C VAL A 39 2.08 -6.10 -11.93
N PRO A 40 3.17 -6.35 -11.18
CA PRO A 40 3.50 -5.52 -10.02
C PRO A 40 3.79 -4.08 -10.46
N ASP A 41 3.48 -3.11 -9.61
CA ASP A 41 3.92 -1.72 -9.82
C ASP A 41 5.44 -1.65 -9.66
N LEU A 42 6.10 -1.19 -10.71
CA LEU A 42 7.55 -1.05 -10.81
C LEU A 42 7.97 0.43 -10.92
N SER A 43 7.02 1.35 -10.79
CA SER A 43 7.27 2.78 -10.95
C SER A 43 8.01 3.34 -9.75
N ASP A 44 8.94 4.25 -9.97
CA ASP A 44 9.57 4.99 -8.89
C ASP A 44 8.55 5.92 -8.20
N VAL A 45 8.75 6.17 -6.91
CA VAL A 45 7.91 7.13 -6.17
C VAL A 45 8.27 8.54 -6.63
N GLN A 46 7.43 9.12 -7.48
CA GLN A 46 7.61 10.46 -8.03
C GLN A 46 6.63 11.44 -7.39
N VAL A 47 7.14 12.60 -6.96
CA VAL A 47 6.32 13.75 -6.52
C VAL A 47 6.48 14.87 -7.53
N ILE A 48 5.37 15.32 -8.12
CA ILE A 48 5.37 16.40 -9.12
C ILE A 48 5.02 17.72 -8.44
N VAL A 49 5.87 18.72 -8.60
CA VAL A 49 5.64 20.10 -8.14
C VAL A 49 5.46 20.99 -9.36
N MET A 50 4.26 21.54 -9.52
CA MET A 50 3.92 22.43 -10.63
C MET A 50 3.69 23.85 -10.10
N THR A 51 4.41 24.82 -10.66
CA THR A 51 4.32 26.22 -10.27
C THR A 51 4.03 27.08 -11.51
N GLU A 52 3.04 27.96 -11.39
CA GLU A 52 2.64 28.85 -12.48
C GLU A 52 3.19 30.25 -12.23
N TRP A 53 3.88 30.82 -13.22
CA TRP A 53 4.30 32.22 -13.19
C TRP A 53 4.02 32.92 -14.53
N PRO A 54 2.77 33.39 -14.72
CA PRO A 54 2.35 33.92 -16.00
C PRO A 54 3.09 35.22 -16.36
N GLY A 55 3.45 35.34 -17.64
CA GLY A 55 4.04 36.56 -18.20
C GLY A 55 5.53 36.75 -17.93
N GLN A 56 6.22 35.79 -17.30
CA GLN A 56 7.67 35.86 -17.13
C GLN A 56 8.43 35.15 -18.24
N ALA A 57 9.65 35.62 -18.48
CA ALA A 57 10.59 34.95 -19.36
C ALA A 57 11.02 33.59 -18.76
N PRO A 58 11.25 32.55 -19.58
CA PRO A 58 11.67 31.24 -19.10
C PRO A 58 12.93 31.27 -18.21
N GLU A 59 13.88 32.15 -18.52
CA GLU A 59 15.11 32.34 -17.73
C GLU A 59 14.82 32.79 -16.30
N LEU A 60 13.86 33.71 -16.13
CA LEU A 60 13.47 34.17 -14.80
C LEU A 60 12.73 33.07 -14.02
N VAL A 61 11.91 32.27 -14.69
CA VAL A 61 11.22 31.13 -14.05
C VAL A 61 12.24 30.08 -13.57
N GLU A 62 13.29 29.81 -14.36
CA GLU A 62 14.36 28.91 -13.96
C GLU A 62 15.12 29.45 -12.73
N ASP A 63 15.62 30.67 -12.82
CA ASP A 63 16.51 31.24 -11.79
C ASP A 63 15.81 31.46 -10.44
N GLN A 64 14.53 31.82 -10.48
CA GLN A 64 13.80 32.26 -9.28
C GLN A 64 12.81 31.22 -8.75
N VAL A 65 12.45 30.20 -9.54
CA VAL A 65 11.50 29.15 -9.13
C VAL A 65 12.11 27.77 -9.26
N THR A 66 12.43 27.31 -10.47
CA THR A 66 12.84 25.91 -10.69
C THR A 66 14.16 25.57 -9.99
N TYR A 67 15.17 26.41 -10.14
CA TYR A 67 16.50 26.18 -9.56
C TYR A 67 16.50 26.19 -8.02
N PRO A 68 15.94 27.21 -7.33
CA PRO A 68 15.88 27.18 -5.87
C PRO A 68 15.05 26.01 -5.35
N LEU A 69 13.92 25.69 -6.00
CA LEU A 69 13.08 24.55 -5.59
C LEU A 69 13.81 23.21 -5.75
N SER A 70 14.40 22.95 -6.91
CA SER A 70 15.13 21.69 -7.16
C SER A 70 16.33 21.52 -6.23
N ASN A 71 17.06 22.60 -5.94
CA ASN A 71 18.19 22.55 -5.03
C ASN A 71 17.77 22.26 -3.58
N GLU A 72 16.67 22.85 -3.10
CA GLU A 72 16.14 22.49 -1.78
C GLU A 72 15.64 21.04 -1.73
N MET A 73 15.04 20.54 -2.83
CA MET A 73 14.60 19.14 -2.93
C MET A 73 15.76 18.14 -2.93
N LEU A 74 16.96 18.54 -3.39
CA LEU A 74 18.16 17.70 -3.37
C LEU A 74 18.85 17.61 -2.00
N LYS A 75 18.56 18.52 -1.06
CA LYS A 75 19.19 18.53 0.27
C LYS A 75 18.63 17.47 1.22
N VAL A 76 17.54 16.80 0.83
CA VAL A 76 16.84 15.80 1.64
C VAL A 76 17.43 14.41 1.41
#